data_AF-A0A2D6ZXN5-F1
#
_entry.id   AF-A0A2D6ZXN5-F1
#
_cell.length_a   1.000
_cell.length_b   1.000
_cell.length_c   1.000
_cell.angle_alpha   90.00
_cell.angle_beta   90.00
_cell.angle_gamma   90.00
#
_symmetry.space_group_name_H-M   'P 1'
#
loop_
_entity.id
_entity.type
_entity.pdbx_description
1 polymer ?
#
loop_
_entity_poly.entity_id
_entity_poly.type
_entity_poly.pdbx_seq_one_letter_code
_entity_poly.pdbx_strand_id
1 'polypeptide(L)'
;MSLADVLVFRGVGQTYSYDLGADNQHDVSIGDHVDVRFGRSLATGLVIGTKEKDTSNTINFKPIESKNEKLPFLSNEYIKMIDWFSHFYHSTPFKAYQTIIGKKRSEK
;
A
#
# COMPACT_ATOMS: atom_id res chain seq x y z
N MET A 1 1.29 -0.54 18.84
CA MET A 1 1.04 -1.28 17.57
C MET A 1 0.91 -0.26 16.46
N SER A 2 1.49 -0.50 15.30
CA SER A 2 1.48 0.42 14.16
C SER A 2 0.53 -0.07 13.08
N LEU A 3 -0.06 0.86 12.34
CA LEU A 3 -0.84 0.62 11.14
C LEU A 3 -0.03 1.08 9.93
N ALA A 4 -0.16 0.36 8.82
CA ALA A 4 0.34 0.77 7.52
C ALA A 4 -0.83 1.28 6.66
N ASP A 5 -0.68 2.47 6.09
CA ASP A 5 -1.58 2.97 5.06
C ASP A 5 -1.11 2.46 3.70
N VAL A 6 -1.95 1.62 3.09
CA VAL A 6 -1.62 0.88 1.87
C VAL A 6 -2.45 1.41 0.71
N LEU A 7 -1.73 1.79 -0.34
CA LEU A 7 -2.28 2.00 -1.67
C LEU A 7 -2.51 0.63 -2.31
N VAL A 8 -3.75 0.18 -2.34
CA VAL A 8 -4.11 -1.12 -2.94
C VAL A 8 -4.14 -0.97 -4.47
N PHE A 9 -3.55 -1.92 -5.20
CA PHE A 9 -3.48 -1.92 -6.67
C PHE A 9 -4.81 -2.30 -7.34
N ARG A 10 -5.83 -1.50 -7.04
CA ARG A 10 -7.20 -1.55 -7.56
C ARG A 10 -7.63 -0.13 -7.93
N GLY A 11 -8.70 0.00 -8.73
CA GLY A 11 -9.24 1.30 -9.14
C GLY A 11 -10.02 2.03 -8.05
N VAL A 12 -9.47 2.11 -6.85
CA VAL A 12 -10.09 2.78 -5.68
C VAL A 12 -9.45 4.15 -5.45
N GLY A 13 -10.23 5.12 -4.98
CA GLY A 13 -9.80 6.51 -4.84
C GLY A 13 -9.04 6.84 -3.55
N GLN A 14 -8.80 5.85 -2.68
CA GLN A 14 -8.22 6.07 -1.36
C GLN A 14 -7.29 4.92 -0.96
N THR A 15 -6.51 5.15 0.09
CA THR A 15 -5.71 4.12 0.76
C THR A 15 -6.48 3.46 1.90
N TYR A 16 -5.97 2.33 2.37
CA TYR A 16 -6.59 1.52 3.40
C TYR A 16 -5.56 1.14 4.45
N SER A 17 -5.95 1.19 5.71
CA SER A 17 -5.07 0.87 6.83
C SER A 17 -5.08 -0.62 7.14
N TYR A 18 -3.89 -1.17 7.36
CA TYR A 18 -3.67 -2.56 7.74
C TYR A 18 -2.81 -2.64 8.99
N ASP A 19 -3.01 -3.70 9.78
CA ASP A 19 -2.20 -3.95 10.96
C ASP A 19 -0.82 -4.49 10.55
N LEU A 20 0.24 -3.89 11.09
CA LEU A 20 1.62 -4.38 10.91
C LEU A 20 1.94 -5.57 11.84
N GLY A 21 1.07 -5.85 12.81
CA GLY A 21 1.30 -6.86 13.83
C GLY A 21 2.25 -6.38 14.91
N ALA A 22 2.25 -7.06 16.07
CA ALA A 22 3.10 -6.71 17.21
C ALA A 22 4.59 -6.99 16.98
N ASP A 23 4.92 -7.86 16.02
CA ASP A 23 6.26 -8.46 15.88
C ASP A 23 7.00 -8.05 14.59
N ASN A 24 6.48 -7.10 13.79
CA ASN A 24 7.07 -6.76 12.48
C ASN A 24 7.45 -8.02 11.67
N GLN A 25 6.61 -9.06 11.69
CA GLN A 25 6.94 -10.40 11.14
C GLN A 25 7.38 -10.39 9.67
N HIS A 26 7.14 -9.29 8.96
CA HIS A 26 7.43 -9.12 7.55
C HIS A 26 8.45 -8.01 7.23
N ASP A 27 9.05 -7.34 8.24
CA ASP A 27 9.98 -6.21 8.05
C ASP A 27 9.49 -5.22 6.97
N VAL A 28 8.29 -4.70 7.19
CA VAL A 28 7.56 -3.87 6.22
C VAL A 28 7.77 -2.41 6.55
N SER A 29 8.28 -1.67 5.58
CA SER A 29 8.53 -0.23 5.64
C SER A 29 7.75 0.52 4.57
N ILE A 30 7.66 1.84 4.72
CA ILE A 30 7.14 2.72 3.67
C ILE A 30 7.98 2.53 2.40
N GLY A 31 7.31 2.28 1.27
CA GLY A 31 7.95 1.96 0.00
C GLY A 31 7.95 0.48 -0.38
N ASP A 32 7.64 -0.42 0.57
CA ASP A 32 7.50 -1.84 0.28
C ASP A 32 6.18 -2.16 -0.42
N HIS A 33 6.26 -3.08 -1.38
CA HIS A 33 5.08 -3.76 -1.89
C HIS A 33 4.67 -4.88 -0.95
N VAL A 34 3.37 -5.03 -0.78
CA VAL A 34 2.79 -6.02 0.14
C VAL A 34 1.57 -6.67 -0.48
N ASP A 35 1.29 -7.90 -0.07
CA ASP A 35 0.03 -8.57 -0.39
C ASP A 35 -0.92 -8.46 0.81
N VAL A 36 -2.15 -8.07 0.54
CA VAL A 36 -3.18 -7.78 1.55
C VAL A 36 -4.54 -8.34 1.14
N ARG A 37 -5.39 -8.63 2.12
CA ARG A 37 -6.78 -9.05 1.87
C ARG A 37 -7.67 -7.84 1.58
N PHE A 38 -8.06 -7.68 0.32
CA PHE A 38 -9.02 -6.68 -0.10
C PHE A 38 -10.37 -7.33 -0.46
N GLY A 39 -11.39 -7.07 0.36
CA GLY A 39 -12.66 -7.80 0.29
C GLY A 39 -12.47 -9.29 0.57
N ARG A 40 -12.85 -10.15 -0.41
CA ARG A 40 -12.68 -11.61 -0.37
C ARG A 40 -11.43 -12.11 -1.10
N SER A 41 -10.68 -11.21 -1.75
CA SER A 41 -9.53 -11.56 -2.59
C SER A 41 -8.21 -11.08 -1.99
N LEU A 42 -7.10 -11.68 -2.44
CA LEU A 42 -5.77 -11.14 -2.23
C LEU A 42 -5.50 -10.04 -3.26
N ALA A 43 -4.83 -8.97 -2.86
CA ALA A 43 -4.42 -7.89 -3.72
C ALA A 43 -3.04 -7.40 -3.31
N THR A 44 -2.22 -7.04 -4.29
CA THR A 44 -0.96 -6.34 -4.05
C THR A 44 -1.23 -4.86 -3.78
N GLY A 45 -0.41 -4.24 -2.94
CA GLY A 45 -0.42 -2.81 -2.68
C GLY A 45 0.98 -2.29 -2.39
N LEU A 46 1.06 -0.99 -2.16
CA LEU A 46 2.27 -0.26 -1.78
C LEU A 46 2.03 0.42 -0.42
N VAL A 47 2.94 0.25 0.52
CA VAL A 47 2.91 0.99 1.79
C VAL A 47 3.34 2.42 1.53
N ILE A 48 2.44 3.37 1.76
CA ILE A 48 2.70 4.80 1.51
C ILE A 48 2.87 5.61 2.79
N GLY A 49 2.47 5.05 3.93
CA GLY A 49 2.54 5.72 5.23
C GLY A 49 2.36 4.74 6.37
N THR A 50 2.71 5.18 7.57
CA THR A 50 2.45 4.45 8.81
C THR A 50 1.86 5.40 9.84
N LYS A 51 1.08 4.86 10.76
CA LYS A 51 0.49 5.60 11.88
C LYS A 51 0.40 4.74 13.11
N GLU A 52 0.31 5.37 14.27
CA GLU A 52 0.07 4.64 15.51
C GLU A 52 -1.38 4.15 15.56
N LYS A 53 -1.56 2.91 16.00
CA LYS A 53 -2.87 2.35 16.26
C LYS A 53 -3.39 2.95 17.55
N ASP A 54 -4.52 3.66 17.47
CA ASP A 54 -5.23 4.13 18.64
C ASP A 54 -5.79 2.93 19.43
N THR A 55 -5.28 2.72 20.63
CA THR A 55 -5.66 1.61 21.51
C THR A 55 -7.07 1.77 22.10
N SER A 56 -7.64 2.98 22.04
CA SER A 56 -9.03 3.22 22.47
C SER A 56 -10.07 2.76 21.45
N ASN A 57 -9.64 2.49 20.21
CA ASN A 57 -10.52 2.16 19.10
C ASN A 57 -10.64 0.64 18.91
N THR A 58 -11.86 0.11 18.86
CA THR A 58 -12.16 -1.33 18.74
C THR A 58 -12.18 -1.84 17.29
N ILE A 59 -11.72 -1.03 16.33
CA ILE A 59 -11.66 -1.44 14.92
C ILE A 59 -10.62 -2.55 14.75
N ASN A 60 -11.10 -3.69 14.25
CA ASN A 60 -10.26 -4.82 13.85
C ASN A 60 -9.70 -4.59 12.44
N PHE A 61 -8.46 -4.09 12.38
CA PHE A 61 -7.71 -3.99 11.13
C PHE A 61 -7.22 -5.36 10.68
N LYS A 62 -7.32 -5.64 9.38
CA LYS A 62 -6.75 -6.87 8.81
C LYS A 62 -5.22 -6.76 8.80
N PRO A 63 -4.48 -7.85 9.02
CA PRO A 63 -3.03 -7.84 8.92
C PRO A 63 -2.56 -7.73 7.47
N ILE A 64 -1.30 -7.34 7.29
CA ILE A 64 -0.56 -7.59 6.05
C ILE A 64 -0.26 -9.09 5.96
N GLU A 65 -0.49 -9.70 4.79
CA GLU A 65 -0.31 -11.15 4.61
C GLU A 65 1.15 -11.50 4.30
N SER A 66 1.82 -10.69 3.48
CA SER A 66 3.25 -10.86 3.17
C SER A 66 3.84 -9.63 2.50
N LYS A 67 5.17 -9.45 2.63
CA LYS A 67 5.95 -8.55 1.78
C LYS A 67 6.09 -9.17 0.38
N ASN A 68 5.94 -8.35 -0.67
CA ASN A 68 6.02 -8.80 -2.05
C ASN A 68 7.42 -8.55 -2.61
N GLU A 69 8.30 -9.54 -2.45
CA GLU A 69 9.71 -9.46 -2.87
C GLU A 69 9.94 -9.44 -4.39
N LYS A 70 8.89 -9.66 -5.19
CA LYS A 70 8.97 -9.66 -6.65
C LYS A 70 8.90 -8.25 -7.24
N LEU A 71 8.53 -7.26 -6.43
CA LEU A 71 8.45 -5.86 -6.82
C LEU A 71 9.52 -5.05 -6.09
N PRO A 72 10.08 -4.02 -6.74
CA PRO A 72 11.16 -3.25 -6.16
C PRO A 72 10.64 -2.32 -5.06
N PHE A 73 11.46 -2.12 -4.03
CA PHE A 73 11.27 -1.04 -3.06
C PHE A 73 11.18 0.32 -3.77
N LEU A 74 10.22 1.15 -3.36
CA LEU A 74 10.10 2.52 -3.87
C LEU A 74 10.62 3.54 -2.86
N SER A 75 11.48 4.43 -3.35
CA SER A 75 11.93 5.57 -2.55
C SER A 75 10.77 6.50 -2.20
N ASN A 76 10.94 7.27 -1.13
CA ASN A 76 9.98 8.25 -0.68
C ASN A 76 9.68 9.33 -1.75
N GLU A 77 10.63 9.59 -2.66
CA GLU A 77 10.42 10.52 -3.79
C GLU A 77 9.34 10.00 -4.74
N TYR A 78 9.38 8.72 -5.12
CA TYR A 78 8.33 8.13 -5.94
C TYR A 78 6.98 8.13 -5.24
N ILE A 79 6.95 7.85 -3.93
CA ILE A 79 5.70 7.87 -3.15
C ILE A 79 5.08 9.27 -3.16
N LYS A 80 5.88 10.31 -2.89
CA LYS A 80 5.43 11.70 -2.97
C LYS A 80 4.95 12.09 -4.37
N MET A 81 5.64 11.62 -5.40
CA MET A 81 5.23 11.88 -6.79
C MET A 81 3.90 11.20 -7.13
N ILE A 82 3.68 9.98 -6.65
CA ILE A 82 2.39 9.25 -6.80
C ILE A 82 1.27 10.00 -6.09
N ASP A 83 1.51 10.41 -4.85
CA ASP A 83 0.56 11.17 -4.05
C ASP A 83 0.20 12.49 -4.74
N TRP A 84 1.21 13.29 -5.10
CA TRP A 84 1.03 14.55 -5.83
C TRP A 84 0.26 14.36 -7.14
N PHE A 85 0.64 13.37 -7.96
CA PHE A 85 -0.01 13.11 -9.25
C PHE A 85 -1.48 12.74 -9.06
N SER A 86 -1.78 11.87 -8.08
CA SER A 86 -3.15 11.44 -7.80
C SER A 86 -4.04 12.62 -7.42
N HIS A 87 -3.54 13.52 -6.56
CA HIS A 87 -4.24 14.73 -6.14
C HIS A 87 -4.39 15.74 -7.27
N PHE A 88 -3.29 16.07 -7.96
CA PHE A 88 -3.28 17.10 -9.00
C PHE A 88 -4.16 16.75 -10.20
N TYR A 89 -4.13 15.49 -10.64
CA TYR A 89 -4.91 15.01 -11.78
C TYR A 89 -6.23 14.36 -11.39
N HIS A 90 -6.63 14.41 -10.11
CA HIS A 90 -7.83 13.77 -9.59
C HIS A 90 -7.98 12.31 -10.06
N SER A 91 -6.87 11.57 -10.05
CA SER A 91 -6.83 10.18 -10.50
C SER A 91 -6.68 9.23 -9.31
N THR A 92 -7.12 7.98 -9.45
CA THR A 92 -6.93 6.99 -8.38
C THR A 92 -5.44 6.83 -8.08
N PRO A 93 -5.03 6.64 -6.81
CA PRO A 93 -3.63 6.39 -6.46
C PRO A 93 -2.98 5.26 -7.27
N PHE A 94 -3.72 4.19 -7.58
CA PHE A 94 -3.18 3.11 -8.42
C PHE A 94 -2.93 3.54 -9.87
N LYS A 95 -3.79 4.39 -10.45
CA LYS A 95 -3.56 4.95 -11.78
C LYS A 95 -2.32 5.85 -11.78
N ALA A 96 -2.13 6.66 -10.75
CA ALA A 96 -0.92 7.47 -10.57
C ALA A 96 0.34 6.59 -10.48
N TYR A 97 0.31 5.55 -9.65
CA TYR A 97 1.36 4.52 -9.56
C TYR A 97 1.69 3.93 -10.94
N GLN A 98 0.69 3.50 -11.70
CA GLN A 98 0.89 2.91 -13.03
C GLN A 98 1.48 3.89 -14.05
N THR A 99 1.19 5.18 -13.93
CA THR A 99 1.74 6.21 -14.81
C THR A 99 3.22 6.47 -14.49
N ILE A 100 3.56 6.52 -13.21
CA ILE A 100 4.89 6.89 -12.71
C ILE A 100 5.87 5.72 -12.77
N ILE A 101 5.47 4.55 -12.25
CA ILE A 101 6.31 3.36 -12.18
C ILE A 101 6.17 2.51 -13.45
N GLY A 102 5.07 2.66 -14.17
CA GLY A 102 4.74 1.88 -15.35
C GLY A 102 3.87 0.67 -15.05
N LYS A 103 3.55 -0.08 -16.11
CA LYS A 103 2.85 -1.37 -16.02
C LYS A 103 3.83 -2.46 -16.45
N LYS A 104 3.91 -3.54 -15.68
CA LYS A 104 4.54 -4.76 -16.18
C LYS A 104 3.73 -5.22 -17.39
N ARG A 105 4.33 -5.23 -18.58
CA ARG A 105 3.71 -5.89 -19.74
C ARG A 105 3.59 -7.37 -19.37
N SER A 106 2.37 -7.90 -19.41
CA SER A 106 2.23 -9.35 -19.48
C SER A 106 2.75 -9.73 -20.86
N GLU A 107 3.89 -10.42 -20.90
CA GLU A 107 4.23 -11.20 -22.09
C GLU A 107 3.06 -12.17 -22.28
N LYS A 108 2.46 -12.12 -23.46
CA LYS A 108 1.41 -13.03 -23.91
C LYS A 108 2.09 -14.14 -24.71
#